data_AF-A0A5Y9ZJA2-F1
#
_entry.id   AF-A0A5Y9ZJA2-F1
#
_cell.length_a   1.000
_cell.length_b   1.000
_cell.length_c   1.000
_cell.angle_alpha   90.00
_cell.angle_beta   90.00
_cell.angle_gamma   90.00
#
_symmetry.space_group_name_H-M   'P 1'
#
loop_
_entity.id
_entity.type
_entity.pdbx_description
1 polymer ?
#
loop_
_entity_poly.entity_id
_entity_poly.type
_entity_poly.pdbx_seq_one_letter_code
_entity_poly.pdbx_strand_id
1 'polypeptide(L)'
;MNVDSFINRFNNHPVLFIGAGFSLRYLEHSYTWEGLLKHISYELTGNNETFLDLKSKSQNSDGTFSYEEIASDIESLFNNTLSQDRDGKFKEINDVFY
;
A
#
# COMPACT_ATOMS: atom_id res chain seq x y z
N MET A 1 -9.74 10.52 30.86
CA MET A 1 -10.51 9.39 31.42
C MET A 1 -9.55 8.59 32.30
N ASN A 2 -9.83 8.45 33.60
CA ASN A 2 -8.96 7.69 34.50
C ASN A 2 -9.40 6.22 34.43
N VAL A 3 -8.67 5.42 33.65
CA VAL A 3 -9.05 4.04 33.31
C VAL A 3 -9.25 3.18 34.56
N ASP A 4 -8.45 3.45 35.59
CA ASP A 4 -8.54 2.81 36.90
C ASP A 4 -9.94 2.90 37.54
N SER A 5 -10.54 4.09 37.55
CA SER A 5 -11.86 4.30 38.17
C SER A 5 -13.03 3.76 37.34
N PHE A 6 -12.78 3.41 36.08
CA PHE A 6 -13.74 2.70 35.23
C PHE A 6 -13.68 1.19 35.45
N ILE A 7 -12.47 0.62 35.51
CA ILE A 7 -12.24 -0.81 35.72
C ILE A 7 -12.71 -1.25 37.11
N ASN A 8 -12.51 -0.42 38.14
CA ASN A 8 -12.87 -0.71 39.54
C ASN A 8 -14.38 -0.85 39.82
N ARG A 9 -15.26 -0.70 38.82
CA ARG A 9 -16.73 -0.87 38.97
C ARG A 9 -17.20 -2.28 38.59
N PHE A 10 -16.34 -3.11 38.01
CA PHE A 10 -16.69 -4.45 37.57
C PHE A 10 -16.17 -5.49 38.56
N ASN A 11 -17.05 -6.34 39.09
CA ASN A 11 -16.71 -7.38 40.07
C ASN A 11 -16.16 -8.68 39.45
N ASN A 12 -16.28 -8.85 38.12
CA ASN A 12 -15.73 -9.99 37.38
C ASN A 12 -14.41 -9.59 36.72
N HIS A 13 -13.48 -10.54 36.54
CA HIS A 13 -12.18 -10.28 35.90
C HIS A 13 -12.37 -9.60 34.54
N PRO A 14 -12.03 -8.31 34.40
CA PRO A 14 -12.31 -7.57 33.18
C PRO A 14 -11.28 -7.94 32.12
N VAL A 15 -11.73 -8.48 30.99
CA VAL A 15 -10.88 -8.68 29.81
C VAL A 15 -10.97 -7.42 28.95
N LEU A 16 -9.87 -6.67 28.87
CA LEU A 16 -9.77 -5.45 28.09
C LEU A 16 -9.09 -5.74 26.75
N PHE A 17 -9.86 -5.66 25.65
CA PHE A 17 -9.31 -5.69 24.30
C PHE A 17 -8.93 -4.27 23.89
N ILE A 18 -7.62 -3.98 23.86
CA ILE A 18 -7.09 -2.73 23.31
C ILE A 18 -6.81 -2.95 21.84
N GLY A 19 -7.79 -2.66 20.99
CA GLY A 19 -7.54 -2.50 19.56
C GLY A 19 -6.91 -1.14 19.31
N ALA A 20 -5.61 -1.09 19.00
CA ALA A 20 -5.02 0.09 18.40
C ALA A 20 -5.56 0.20 16.97
N GLY A 21 -6.75 0.77 16.80
CA GLY A 21 -7.14 1.29 15.50
C GLY A 21 -6.14 2.38 15.14
N PHE A 22 -5.22 2.11 14.21
CA PHE A 22 -4.38 3.15 13.63
C PHE A 22 -5.32 4.23 13.11
N SER A 23 -5.41 5.36 13.81
CA SER A 23 -6.24 6.45 13.32
C SER A 23 -5.52 7.05 12.12
N LEU A 24 -6.19 7.14 10.97
CA LEU A 24 -5.69 7.82 9.76
C LEU A 24 -5.15 9.23 10.05
N ARG A 25 -5.53 9.84 11.17
CA ARG A 25 -5.02 11.11 11.67
C ARG A 25 -3.49 11.18 11.79
N TYR A 26 -2.82 10.06 12.06
CA TYR A 26 -1.34 10.01 12.17
C TYR A 26 -0.67 9.54 10.87
N LEU A 27 -1.46 9.24 9.83
CA LEU A 27 -0.99 8.81 8.53
C LEU A 27 -1.01 10.00 7.55
N GLU A 28 -0.33 11.10 7.90
CA GLU A 28 -0.25 12.30 7.06
C GLU A 28 0.48 12.05 5.72
N HIS A 29 1.22 10.93 5.62
CA HIS A 29 1.94 10.51 4.43
C HIS A 29 1.52 9.12 3.92
N SER A 30 0.37 8.57 4.34
CA SER A 30 -0.09 7.32 3.75
C SER A 30 -0.67 7.57 2.37
N TYR A 31 -0.10 6.92 1.37
CA TYR A 31 -0.73 6.81 0.08
C TYR A 31 -2.08 6.08 0.21
N THR A 32 -3.08 6.56 -0.53
CA THR A 32 -4.21 5.69 -0.92
C THR A 32 -3.67 4.58 -1.84
N TRP A 33 -4.40 3.48 -2.00
CA TRP A 33 -3.99 2.42 -2.94
C TRP A 33 -3.68 2.98 -4.34
N GLU A 34 -4.54 3.86 -4.85
CA GLU A 34 -4.30 4.58 -6.11
C GLU A 34 -3.02 5.42 -6.06
N GLY A 35 -2.84 6.21 -5.00
CA GLY A 35 -1.66 7.06 -4.84
C GLY A 35 -0.36 6.26 -4.77
N LEU A 36 -0.39 5.11 -4.12
CA LEU A 36 0.76 4.23 -3.93
C LEU A 36 1.17 3.62 -5.27
N LEU A 37 0.21 3.02 -5.96
CA LEU A 37 0.44 2.36 -7.25
C LEU A 37 0.87 3.38 -8.31
N LYS A 38 0.27 4.57 -8.32
CA LYS A 38 0.70 5.66 -9.19
C LYS A 38 2.13 6.11 -8.90
N HIS A 39 2.48 6.27 -7.62
CA HIS A 39 3.84 6.67 -7.24
C HIS A 39 4.86 5.61 -7.66
N ILE A 40 4.62 4.33 -7.36
CA ILE A 40 5.52 3.24 -7.77
C ILE A 40 5.68 3.17 -9.29
N SER A 41 4.57 3.27 -10.04
CA SER A 41 4.60 3.27 -11.50
C SER A 41 5.42 4.44 -12.05
N TYR A 42 5.25 5.65 -11.50
CA TYR A 42 6.04 6.81 -11.87
C TYR A 42 7.53 6.65 -11.53
N GLU A 43 7.86 6.13 -10.36
CA GLU A 43 9.24 5.90 -9.95
C GLU A 43 9.96 4.90 -10.88
N LEU A 44 9.21 3.94 -11.43
CA LEU A 44 9.70 2.89 -12.32
C LEU A 44 9.86 3.36 -13.78
N THR A 45 8.89 4.08 -14.34
CA THR A 45 8.89 4.45 -15.77
C THR A 45 9.24 5.91 -16.04
N GLY A 46 9.21 6.76 -15.01
CA GLY A 46 9.33 8.21 -15.13
C GLY A 46 8.10 8.88 -15.75
N ASN A 47 7.02 8.14 -16.03
CA ASN A 47 5.84 8.65 -16.72
C ASN A 47 4.53 8.21 -16.02
N ASN A 48 3.61 9.17 -15.85
CA ASN A 48 2.28 8.91 -15.30
C ASN A 48 1.34 8.19 -16.28
N GLU A 49 1.64 8.20 -17.58
CA GLU A 49 0.82 7.54 -18.61
C GLU A 49 0.71 6.04 -18.38
N THR A 50 1.81 5.39 -17.96
CA THR A 50 1.82 3.94 -17.68
C THR A 50 0.76 3.55 -16.66
N PHE A 51 0.63 4.32 -15.58
CA PHE A 51 -0.39 4.07 -14.57
C PHE A 51 -1.81 4.27 -15.11
N LEU A 52 -2.04 5.30 -15.91
CA LEU A 52 -3.35 5.58 -16.50
C LEU A 52 -3.77 4.49 -17.49
N ASP A 53 -2.82 4.00 -18.29
CA ASP A 53 -3.04 2.90 -19.22
C ASP A 53 -3.42 1.62 -18.48
N LEU A 54 -2.68 1.25 -17.43
CA LEU A 54 -3.02 0.09 -16.58
C LEU A 54 -4.38 0.26 -15.92
N LYS A 55 -4.65 1.45 -15.35
CA LYS A 55 -5.94 1.75 -14.72
C LYS A 55 -7.11 1.62 -15.70
N SER A 56 -6.94 2.02 -16.96
CA SER A 56 -7.96 1.88 -17.99
C SER A 56 -8.22 0.42 -18.39
N LYS A 57 -7.21 -0.45 -18.31
CA LYS A 57 -7.33 -1.88 -18.62
C LYS A 57 -8.06 -2.63 -17.52
N SER A 58 -7.77 -2.31 -16.26
CA SER A 58 -8.36 -2.95 -15.08
C SER A 58 -9.70 -2.33 -14.65
N GLN A 59 -10.40 -1.67 -15.58
CA GLN A 59 -11.74 -1.13 -15.32
C GLN A 59 -12.77 -2.25 -15.45
N ASN A 60 -13.45 -2.53 -14.34
CA ASN A 60 -14.53 -3.50 -14.30
C ASN A 60 -15.79 -2.95 -15.01
N SER A 61 -16.69 -3.85 -15.41
CA SER A 61 -17.94 -3.50 -16.09
C SER A 61 -18.89 -2.61 -15.28
N ASP A 62 -18.69 -2.54 -13.96
CA ASP A 62 -19.45 -1.71 -13.02
C ASP A 62 -18.84 -0.31 -12.81
N GLY A 63 -17.73 0.01 -13.48
CA GLY A 63 -17.01 1.28 -13.34
C GLY A 63 -16.10 1.35 -12.12
N THR A 64 -15.91 0.25 -11.38
CA THR A 64 -14.88 0.12 -10.36
C THR A 64 -13.53 -0.24 -10.97
N PHE A 65 -12.45 0.00 -10.22
CA PHE A 65 -11.10 -0.38 -10.62
C PHE A 65 -10.61 -1.52 -9.74
N SER A 66 -10.09 -2.57 -10.37
CA SER A 66 -9.44 -3.68 -9.68
C SER A 66 -7.99 -3.29 -9.34
N TYR A 67 -7.76 -2.83 -8.11
CA TYR A 67 -6.42 -2.41 -7.69
C TYR A 67 -5.45 -3.60 -7.57
N GLU A 68 -5.97 -4.79 -7.32
CA GLU A 68 -5.21 -6.04 -7.27
C GLU A 68 -4.61 -6.38 -8.65
N GLU A 69 -5.38 -6.19 -9.71
CA GLU A 69 -4.93 -6.42 -11.09
C GLU A 69 -3.87 -5.39 -11.48
N ILE A 70 -4.13 -4.10 -11.20
CA ILE A 70 -3.16 -3.02 -11.44
C ILE A 70 -1.85 -3.29 -10.67
N ALA A 71 -1.93 -3.76 -9.42
CA ALA A 71 -0.75 -4.09 -8.63
C ALA A 71 0.05 -5.25 -9.23
N SER A 72 -0.63 -6.29 -9.72
CA SER A 72 0.00 -7.46 -10.36
C SER A 72 0.72 -7.09 -11.66
N ASP A 73 0.13 -6.19 -12.45
CA ASP A 73 0.73 -5.67 -13.67
C ASP A 73 1.97 -4.81 -13.37
N ILE A 74 1.90 -3.94 -12.36
CA ILE A 74 3.04 -3.14 -11.91
C ILE A 74 4.15 -4.02 -11.36
N GLU A 75 3.85 -5.05 -10.59
CA GLU A 75 4.83 -6.00 -10.06
C GLU A 75 5.54 -6.73 -11.20
N SER A 76 4.80 -7.19 -12.21
CA SER A 76 5.36 -7.84 -13.38
C SER A 76 6.29 -6.90 -14.15
N LEU A 77 5.89 -5.64 -14.34
CA LEU A 77 6.72 -4.61 -14.95
C LEU A 77 8.00 -4.37 -14.12
N PHE A 78 7.86 -4.24 -12.81
CA PHE A 78 8.95 -4.00 -11.87
C PHE A 78 10.01 -5.12 -11.92
N ASN A 79 9.57 -6.37 -11.78
CA ASN A 79 10.47 -7.53 -11.83
C ASN A 79 11.21 -7.64 -13.17
N ASN A 80 10.52 -7.35 -14.29
CA ASN A 80 11.15 -7.34 -15.61
C ASN A 80 12.22 -6.24 -15.71
N THR A 81 11.92 -5.01 -15.29
CA THR A 81 12.86 -3.90 -15.32
C THR A 81 14.08 -4.17 -14.43
N LEU A 82 13.86 -4.65 -13.21
CA LEU A 82 14.94 -5.00 -12.27
C LEU A 82 15.87 -6.09 -12.81
N SER A 83 15.31 -7.10 -13.48
CA SER A 83 16.10 -8.18 -14.08
C SER A 83 16.99 -7.69 -15.23
N GLN A 84 16.61 -6.59 -15.89
CA GLN A 84 17.35 -6.02 -17.02
C GLN A 84 18.40 -4.98 -16.59
N ASP A 85 18.15 -4.26 -15.48
CA ASP A 85 19.06 -3.21 -14.98
C ASP A 85 19.34 -3.40 -13.47
N ARG A 86 20.30 -4.29 -13.17
CA ARG A 86 20.64 -4.67 -11.79
C ARG A 86 21.20 -3.49 -10.98
N ASP A 87 22.05 -2.67 -11.60
CA ASP A 87 22.76 -1.56 -10.97
C ASP A 87 22.06 -0.20 -11.15
N GLY A 88 20.79 -0.22 -11.59
CA GLY A 88 19.99 0.99 -11.81
C GLY A 88 19.50 1.66 -10.53
N LYS A 89 18.46 2.50 -10.68
CA LYS A 89 17.85 3.27 -9.59
C LYS A 89 17.44 2.43 -8.38
N PHE A 90 17.10 1.16 -8.60
CA PHE A 90 16.62 0.24 -7.57
C PHE A 90 17.69 -0.78 -7.14
N LYS A 91 18.98 -0.48 -7.32
CA LYS A 91 20.08 -1.37 -6.94
C LYS A 91 19.97 -1.89 -5.49
N GLU A 92 19.67 -1.01 -4.54
CA GLU A 92 19.54 -1.40 -3.13
C GLU A 92 18.46 -2.46 -2.90
N ILE A 93 17.40 -2.44 -3.72
CA ILE A 93 16.34 -3.46 -3.69
C ILE A 93 16.84 -4.73 -4.37
N ASN A 94 17.48 -4.60 -5.54
CA ASN A 94 18.04 -5.76 -6.24
C ASN A 94 19.04 -6.54 -5.38
N ASP A 95 19.93 -5.87 -4.66
CA ASP A 95 20.94 -6.51 -3.81
C ASP A 95 20.33 -7.33 -2.65
N VAL A 96 19.07 -7.06 -2.27
CA VAL A 96 18.35 -7.83 -1.24
C VAL A 96 17.63 -9.04 -1.84
N PHE A 97 17.11 -8.92 -3.06
CA PHE A 97 16.27 -9.93 -3.70
C PHE A 97 17.00 -10.83 -4.70
N TYR A 98 18.17 -10.43 -5.22
CA TYR A 98 18.97 -11.11 -6.26
C TYR A 98 20.47 -11.16 -5.94
#